data_AF-A0AB39ZYX4-F1
#
_entry.id   AF-A0AB39ZYX4-F1
#
_cell.length_a   1.000
_cell.length_b   1.000
_cell.length_c   1.000
_cell.angle_alpha   90.00
_cell.angle_beta   90.00
_cell.angle_gamma   90.00
#
_symmetry.space_group_name_H-M   'P 1'
#
loop_
_entity.id
_entity.type
_entity.pdbx_description
1 polymer ?
#
loop_
_entity_poly.entity_id
_entity_poly.type
_entity_poly.pdbx_seq_one_letter_code
_entity_poly.pdbx_strand_id
1 'polypeptide(L)'
;MRNEPIPEVDMRIVAQNAEVQRKGILGFAPRIGMVIVDYDDLDRIDNFYLESQKYRDYYRDPHNMLHKPPRFRQHQGKCGIKLDHSVHHLTQPIQWVEERRPLVYPLSKDTAMRLGMPISPMIRGRHDPSSTVSFLR
;
A
#
# COMPACT_ATOMS: atom_id res chain seq x y z
N MET A 1 9.51 3.51 39.68
CA MET A 1 8.34 2.94 38.99
C MET A 1 8.35 1.44 39.26
N ARG A 2 7.30 0.89 39.87
CA ARG A 2 7.20 -0.57 40.05
C ARG A 2 6.93 -1.16 38.67
N ASN A 3 7.78 -2.07 38.22
CA ASN A 3 7.56 -2.84 37.01
C ASN A 3 6.43 -3.84 37.31
N GLU A 4 5.19 -3.38 37.31
CA GLU A 4 4.05 -4.28 37.31
C GLU A 4 4.01 -4.95 35.93
N PRO A 5 4.12 -6.28 35.86
CA PRO A 5 4.03 -6.98 34.58
C PRO A 5 2.63 -6.74 34.03
N ILE A 6 2.57 -6.26 32.78
CA ILE A 6 1.31 -6.11 32.05
C ILE A 6 0.66 -7.50 32.02
N PRO A 7 -0.60 -7.66 32.46
CA PRO A 7 -1.24 -8.95 32.46
C PRO A 7 -1.34 -9.47 31.02
N GLU A 8 -0.69 -10.60 30.76
CA GLU A 8 -0.75 -11.28 29.47
C GLU A 8 -2.08 -12.02 29.36
N VAL A 9 -2.73 -11.89 28.20
CA VAL A 9 -4.01 -12.54 27.92
C VAL A 9 -3.74 -13.96 27.43
N ASP A 10 -4.35 -14.96 28.08
CA ASP A 10 -4.33 -16.33 27.58
C ASP A 10 -5.23 -16.47 26.35
N MET A 11 -4.58 -16.47 25.18
CA MET A 11 -5.25 -16.57 23.89
C MET A 11 -5.95 -17.92 23.67
N ARG A 12 -5.59 -18.99 24.40
CA ARG A 12 -6.31 -20.28 24.31
C ARG A 12 -7.70 -20.17 24.90
N ILE A 13 -7.81 -19.54 26.07
CA ILE A 13 -9.10 -19.31 26.73
C ILE A 13 -9.98 -18.39 25.85
N VAL A 14 -9.40 -17.33 25.29
CA VAL A 14 -10.11 -16.42 24.38
C VAL A 14 -10.65 -17.17 23.16
N ALA A 15 -9.81 -17.97 22.51
CA ALA A 15 -10.21 -18.73 21.33
C ALA A 15 -11.32 -19.76 21.65
N GLN A 16 -11.24 -20.44 22.80
CA GLN A 16 -12.25 -21.39 23.25
C GLN A 16 -13.59 -20.71 23.55
N ASN A 17 -13.57 -19.58 24.28
CA ASN A 17 -14.77 -18.82 24.61
C ASN A 17 -15.48 -18.30 23.37
N ALA A 18 -14.73 -17.85 22.37
CA ALA A 18 -15.29 -17.40 21.12
C ALA A 18 -16.03 -18.50 20.35
N GLU A 19 -15.49 -19.73 20.35
CA GLU A 19 -16.17 -20.88 19.72
C GLU A 19 -17.50 -21.18 20.41
N VAL A 20 -17.54 -21.12 21.74
CA VAL A 20 -18.76 -21.31 22.53
C VAL A 20 -19.80 -20.21 22.24
N GLN A 21 -19.37 -18.94 22.21
CA GLN A 21 -20.28 -17.84 21.89
C GLN A 21 -20.83 -17.95 20.47
N ARG A 22 -20.04 -18.43 19.51
CA ARG A 22 -20.51 -18.61 18.12
C ARG A 22 -21.53 -19.74 18.00
N LYS A 23 -21.38 -20.83 18.75
CA LYS A 23 -22.39 -21.90 18.80
C LYS A 23 -23.77 -21.40 19.24
N GLY A 24 -23.81 -20.37 20.09
CA GLY A 24 -25.08 -19.69 20.44
C GLY A 24 -25.76 -19.01 19.25
N ILE A 25 -24.97 -18.44 18.31
CA ILE A 25 -25.48 -17.76 17.11
C ILE A 25 -26.08 -18.76 16.11
N LEU A 26 -25.54 -19.98 16.01
CA LEU A 26 -26.14 -21.05 15.19
C LEU A 26 -27.57 -21.43 15.65
N GLY A 27 -27.92 -21.13 16.91
CA GLY A 27 -29.29 -21.26 17.42
C GLY A 27 -30.30 -20.27 16.81
N PHE A 28 -29.84 -19.23 16.10
CA PHE A 28 -30.72 -18.26 15.42
C PHE A 28 -31.45 -18.87 14.21
N ALA A 29 -30.79 -19.77 13.48
CA ALA A 29 -31.36 -20.50 12.35
C ALA A 29 -31.39 -22.00 12.65
N PRO A 30 -32.30 -22.45 13.55
CA PRO A 30 -32.42 -23.86 13.85
C PRO A 30 -32.76 -24.67 12.59
N ARG A 31 -32.23 -25.88 12.50
CA ARG A 31 -32.46 -26.82 11.37
C ARG A 31 -33.86 -27.42 11.39
N ILE A 32 -34.87 -26.57 11.26
CA ILE A 32 -36.28 -26.92 11.20
C ILE A 32 -36.67 -27.38 9.78
N GLY A 33 -35.74 -27.31 8.81
CA GLY A 33 -35.98 -27.77 7.44
C GLY A 33 -36.76 -26.75 6.60
N MET A 34 -36.51 -25.46 6.81
CA MET A 34 -37.12 -24.42 6.00
C MET A 34 -36.57 -24.48 4.57
N VAL A 35 -37.46 -24.64 3.59
CA VAL A 35 -37.12 -24.77 2.15
C VAL A 35 -36.38 -23.54 1.60
N ILE A 36 -36.55 -22.37 2.24
CA ILE A 36 -35.95 -21.10 1.82
C ILE A 36 -34.49 -20.97 2.29
N VAL A 37 -34.07 -21.75 3.30
CA VAL A 37 -32.77 -21.60 3.92
C VAL A 37 -31.84 -22.72 3.49
N ASP A 38 -30.72 -22.33 2.89
CA ASP A 38 -29.59 -23.24 2.66
C ASP A 38 -28.76 -23.37 3.95
N TYR A 39 -28.99 -24.47 4.68
CA TYR A 39 -28.28 -24.76 5.92
C TYR A 39 -26.81 -25.12 5.70
N ASP A 40 -26.46 -25.67 4.53
CA ASP A 40 -25.09 -26.04 4.21
C ASP A 40 -24.25 -24.79 3.95
N ASP A 41 -24.82 -23.78 3.27
CA ASP A 41 -24.13 -22.50 3.07
C ASP A 41 -23.96 -21.72 4.38
N LEU A 42 -24.96 -21.76 5.26
CA LEU A 42 -24.87 -21.21 6.61
C LEU A 42 -23.69 -21.83 7.40
N ASP A 43 -23.62 -23.16 7.45
CA ASP A 43 -22.51 -23.89 8.07
C ASP A 43 -21.17 -23.51 7.46
N ARG A 44 -21.11 -23.39 6.13
CA ARG A 44 -19.88 -23.04 5.40
C ARG A 44 -19.38 -21.65 5.79
N ILE A 45 -20.27 -20.67 5.87
CA ILE A 45 -19.96 -19.30 6.26
C ILE A 45 -19.50 -19.25 7.72
N ASP A 46 -20.20 -19.94 8.62
CA ASP A 46 -19.85 -19.97 10.04
C ASP A 46 -18.50 -20.64 10.29
N ASN A 47 -18.24 -21.75 9.61
CA ASN A 47 -16.93 -22.42 9.65
C ASN A 47 -15.81 -21.50 9.14
N PHE A 48 -16.05 -20.75 8.06
CA PHE A 48 -15.07 -19.77 7.57
C PHE A 48 -14.77 -18.67 8.60
N TYR A 49 -15.80 -18.16 9.29
CA TYR A 49 -15.63 -17.16 10.33
C TYR A 49 -14.81 -17.71 11.51
N LEU A 50 -15.12 -18.93 11.97
CA LEU A 50 -14.38 -19.60 13.04
C LEU A 50 -12.90 -19.82 12.69
N GLU A 51 -12.61 -20.26 11.47
CA GLU A 51 -11.22 -20.42 11.01
C GLU A 51 -10.50 -19.07 10.96
N SER A 52 -11.16 -18.01 10.49
CA SER A 52 -10.59 -16.66 10.45
C SER A 52 -10.24 -16.14 11.84
N GLN A 53 -11.11 -16.42 12.82
CA GLN A 53 -10.86 -16.09 14.21
C GLN A 53 -9.66 -16.86 14.78
N LYS A 54 -9.59 -18.18 14.57
CA LYS A 54 -8.44 -19.00 14.97
C LYS A 54 -7.14 -18.51 14.33
N TYR A 55 -7.20 -18.01 13.10
CA TYR A 55 -6.04 -17.45 12.40
C TYR A 55 -5.59 -16.11 12.99
N ARG A 56 -6.52 -15.23 13.37
CA ARG A 56 -6.20 -13.97 14.09
C ARG A 56 -5.57 -14.26 15.44
N ASP A 57 -6.16 -15.18 16.19
CA ASP A 57 -5.73 -15.49 17.56
C ASP A 57 -4.37 -16.20 17.56
N TYR A 58 -4.05 -16.99 16.55
CA TYR A 58 -2.72 -17.55 16.30
C TYR A 58 -1.61 -16.48 16.29
N TYR A 59 -1.80 -15.33 15.62
CA TYR A 59 -0.79 -14.26 15.60
C TYR A 59 -0.73 -13.43 16.88
N ARG A 60 -1.77 -13.50 17.71
CA ARG A 60 -1.84 -12.77 18.97
C ARG A 60 -1.31 -13.59 20.15
N ASP A 61 -1.07 -14.88 19.95
CA ASP A 61 -0.57 -15.79 20.98
C ASP A 61 0.92 -15.54 21.25
N PRO A 62 1.28 -15.01 22.44
CA PRO A 62 2.67 -14.74 22.78
C PRO A 62 3.48 -16.03 23.00
N HIS A 63 2.82 -17.15 23.30
CA HIS A 63 3.47 -18.41 23.67
C HIS A 63 3.45 -19.45 22.54
N ASN A 64 2.92 -19.09 21.36
CA ASN A 64 2.87 -19.95 20.16
C ASN A 64 2.27 -21.35 20.43
N MET A 65 1.29 -21.43 21.32
CA MET A 65 0.54 -22.64 21.68
C MET A 65 -0.60 -22.92 20.68
N LEU A 66 -1.16 -21.88 20.07
CA LEU A 66 -2.21 -22.02 19.07
C LEU A 66 -1.62 -22.48 17.73
N HIS A 67 -2.34 -23.36 17.05
CA HIS A 67 -1.95 -23.81 15.72
C HIS A 67 -2.64 -23.01 14.63
N LYS A 68 -1.87 -22.69 13.58
CA LYS A 68 -2.40 -22.06 12.38
C LYS A 68 -3.44 -22.98 11.69
N PRO A 69 -4.67 -22.48 11.42
CA PRO A 69 -5.72 -23.27 10.79
C PRO A 69 -5.32 -23.75 9.38
N PRO A 70 -5.69 -24.98 8.97
CA PRO A 70 -5.29 -25.58 7.69
C PRO A 70 -5.61 -24.70 6.48
N ARG A 71 -6.78 -24.08 6.45
CA ARG A 71 -7.26 -23.25 5.34
C ARG A 71 -6.34 -22.06 5.03
N PHE A 72 -5.67 -21.52 6.04
CA PHE A 72 -4.73 -20.40 5.87
C PHE A 72 -3.27 -20.84 5.72
N ARG A 73 -2.97 -22.15 5.72
CA ARG A 73 -1.59 -22.65 5.54
C ARG A 73 -1.08 -22.49 4.12
N GLN A 74 -1.96 -22.62 3.12
CA GLN A 74 -1.59 -22.62 1.70
C GLN A 74 -1.55 -21.20 1.11
N HIS A 75 -2.41 -20.29 1.57
CA HIS A 75 -2.40 -18.89 1.15
C HIS A 75 -1.51 -18.04 2.08
N GLN A 76 -0.21 -18.32 2.04
CA GLN A 76 0.83 -17.44 2.58
C GLN A 76 1.33 -16.45 1.52
N GLY A 77 0.46 -16.02 0.59
CA GLY A 77 0.75 -14.79 -0.13
C GLY A 77 0.98 -13.70 0.91
N LYS A 78 2.06 -12.91 0.75
CA LYS A 78 2.38 -11.77 1.63
C LYS A 78 1.07 -11.00 1.87
N CYS A 79 0.51 -11.12 3.08
CA CYS A 79 -0.67 -10.35 3.43
C CYS A 79 -0.30 -8.90 3.15
N GLY A 80 -1.04 -8.27 2.22
CA GLY A 80 -0.65 -7.07 1.47
C GLY A 80 -0.54 -5.78 2.27
N ILE A 81 -0.10 -5.83 3.52
CA ILE A 81 0.55 -4.69 4.15
C ILE A 81 1.92 -4.61 3.49
N LYS A 82 2.01 -3.88 2.38
CA LYS A 82 3.29 -3.28 2.00
C LYS A 82 3.75 -2.57 3.26
N LEU A 83 4.93 -2.92 3.78
CA LEU A 83 5.56 -2.14 4.86
C LEU A 83 5.46 -0.69 4.42
N ASP A 84 4.76 0.11 5.21
CA ASP A 84 4.56 1.50 4.85
C ASP A 84 5.90 2.21 4.98
N HIS A 85 6.62 2.27 3.86
CA HIS A 85 7.88 2.95 3.78
C HIS A 85 7.69 4.47 3.81
N SER A 86 6.45 4.99 3.88
CA SER A 86 6.19 6.43 3.97
C SER A 86 6.96 7.05 5.14
N VAL A 87 6.95 6.42 6.31
CA VAL A 87 7.68 6.89 7.49
C VAL A 87 9.19 6.87 7.24
N HIS A 88 9.70 5.85 6.54
CA HIS A 88 11.12 5.77 6.18
C HIS A 88 11.50 6.85 5.15
N HIS A 89 10.65 7.13 4.16
CA HIS A 89 10.87 8.20 3.18
C HIS A 89 10.75 9.59 3.79
N LEU A 90 9.87 9.80 4.77
CA LEU A 90 9.71 11.07 5.49
C LEU A 90 10.83 11.33 6.52
N THR A 91 11.48 10.27 6.99
CA THR A 91 12.66 10.36 7.87
C THR A 91 13.98 10.43 7.10
N GLN A 92 13.98 10.13 5.79
CA GLN A 92 15.15 10.37 4.96
C GLN A 92 15.41 11.88 4.87
N PRO A 93 16.68 12.30 4.99
CA PRO A 93 17.02 13.70 4.79
C PRO A 93 16.56 14.13 3.39
N ILE A 94 16.06 15.35 3.28
CA ILE A 94 15.63 15.95 2.00
C ILE A 94 16.81 15.87 1.04
N GLN A 95 16.81 14.88 0.16
CA GLN A 95 17.68 14.87 -1.00
C GLN A 95 17.08 15.88 -1.95
N TRP A 96 17.57 17.13 -1.86
CA TRP A 96 17.33 18.11 -2.89
C TRP A 96 17.79 17.47 -4.19
N VAL A 97 16.84 17.16 -5.07
CA VAL A 97 17.16 16.76 -6.44
C VAL A 97 18.00 17.92 -6.97
N GLU A 98 19.28 17.67 -7.25
CA GLU A 98 20.08 18.65 -7.97
C GLU A 98 19.41 18.81 -9.33
N GLU A 99 18.61 19.88 -9.47
CA GLU A 99 17.99 20.20 -10.74
C GLU A 99 19.11 20.30 -11.77
N ARG A 100 18.96 19.54 -12.87
CA ARG A 100 19.94 19.53 -13.95
C ARG A 100 20.10 20.96 -14.43
N ARG A 101 21.26 21.57 -14.13
CA ARG A 101 21.58 22.93 -14.55
C ARG A 101 21.36 23.02 -16.07
N PRO A 102 20.65 24.04 -16.57
CA PRO A 102 20.41 24.17 -17.99
C PRO A 102 21.74 24.29 -18.73
N LEU A 103 21.86 23.60 -19.86
CA LEU A 103 23.02 23.71 -20.75
C LEU A 103 22.99 25.10 -21.39
N VAL A 104 23.82 26.02 -20.89
CA VAL A 104 24.01 27.34 -21.50
C VAL A 104 25.07 27.21 -22.59
N TYR A 105 24.63 27.23 -23.85
CA TYR A 105 25.56 27.35 -24.97
C TYR A 105 26.01 28.81 -25.10
N PRO A 106 27.31 29.08 -25.29
CA PRO A 106 27.77 30.43 -25.58
C PRO A 106 27.18 30.87 -26.92
N LEU A 107 26.36 31.92 -26.90
CA LEU A 107 25.99 32.62 -28.13
C LEU A 107 27.28 33.17 -28.74
N SER A 108 27.67 32.65 -29.91
CA SER A 108 28.67 33.29 -30.74
C SER A 108 28.11 34.66 -31.13
N LYS A 109 28.53 35.69 -30.40
CA LYS A 109 28.22 37.06 -30.75
C LYS A 109 28.91 37.32 -32.09
N ASP A 110 28.14 37.25 -33.17
CA ASP A 110 28.61 37.76 -34.45
C ASP A 110 28.77 39.28 -34.26
N THR A 111 30.00 39.70 -33.99
CA THR A 111 30.34 41.06 -33.56
C THR A 111 30.47 41.97 -34.78
N ALA A 112 29.65 41.75 -35.80
CA ALA A 112 29.53 42.66 -36.93
C ALA A 112 28.50 43.72 -36.56
N MET A 113 28.95 44.87 -36.06
CA MET A 113 28.12 46.07 -36.01
C MET A 113 27.77 46.47 -37.45
N ARG A 114 26.65 45.96 -37.98
CA ARG A 114 26.11 46.33 -39.30
C ARG A 114 25.45 47.71 -39.22
N LEU A 115 26.27 48.74 -39.00
CA LEU A 115 25.88 50.14 -39.04
C LEU A 115 25.48 50.51 -40.48
N GLY A 116 24.26 51.03 -40.66
CA GLY A 116 23.76 51.51 -41.95
C GLY A 116 22.75 50.62 -42.67
N MET A 117 22.38 49.45 -42.12
CA MET A 117 21.26 48.66 -42.66
C MET A 117 19.93 49.11 -42.04
N PRO A 118 18.85 49.28 -42.81
CA PRO A 118 17.53 49.63 -42.26
C PRO A 118 17.04 48.53 -41.32
N ILE A 119 16.39 48.91 -40.21
CA ILE A 119 15.92 47.99 -39.14
C ILE A 119 14.76 47.08 -39.60
N SER A 120 14.07 47.44 -40.67
CA SER A 120 12.83 46.79 -41.14
C SER A 120 12.91 45.29 -41.55
N PRO A 121 14.05 44.71 -41.98
CA PRO A 121 14.17 43.26 -42.17
C PRO A 121 14.64 42.51 -40.90
N MET A 122 15.14 43.19 -39.86
CA MET A 122 15.57 42.54 -38.61
C MET A 122 14.40 42.20 -37.67
N ILE A 123 13.31 42.96 -37.73
CA ILE A 123 12.09 42.71 -36.93
C ILE A 123 11.02 42.04 -37.81
N ARG A 124 11.40 41.03 -38.56
CA ARG A 124 10.43 40.04 -39.06
C ARG A 124 10.81 38.73 -38.40
N GLY A 125 9.98 38.28 -37.48
CA GLY A 125 10.09 36.96 -36.86
C GLY A 125 9.92 35.86 -37.90
N ARG A 126 10.97 35.64 -38.70
CA ARG A 126 11.10 34.44 -39.51
C ARG A 126 11.80 33.42 -38.65
N HIS A 127 11.11 32.32 -38.42
CA HIS A 127 11.64 31.13 -37.80
C HIS A 127 12.93 30.70 -38.54
N ASP A 128 14.07 30.75 -37.86
CA ASP A 128 15.35 30.25 -38.36
C ASP A 128 15.43 28.75 -38.05
N PRO A 129 15.48 27.84 -39.05
CA PRO A 129 15.55 26.40 -38.83
C PRO A 129 16.78 25.96 -38.02
N SER A 130 17.85 26.76 -38.03
CA SER A 130 19.06 26.49 -37.23
C SER A 130 18.88 26.76 -35.74
N SER A 131 17.86 27.54 -35.37
CA SER A 131 17.50 27.84 -33.98
C SER A 131 16.57 26.79 -33.35
N THR A 132 16.09 25.83 -34.14
CA THR A 132 15.13 24.82 -33.68
C THR A 132 15.85 23.62 -33.06
N VAL A 133 15.82 23.52 -31.73
CA VAL A 133 16.44 22.41 -30.97
C VAL A 133 15.57 21.15 -30.87
N SER A 134 14.48 21.05 -31.64
CA SER A 134 13.52 19.93 -31.56
C SER A 134 14.10 18.56 -31.97
N PHE A 135 15.28 18.52 -32.60
CA PHE A 135 15.93 17.29 -33.04
C PHE A 135 16.98 16.74 -32.06
N LEU A 136 17.32 17.47 -31.00
CA LEU A 136 18.25 16.99 -29.96
C LEU A 136 17.44 16.24 -28.90
N ARG A 137 17.17 14.97 -29.19
CA ARG A 137 16.52 14.00 -28.30
C ARG A 137 17.55 13.09 -27.64
#